data_AF-A0A258MH24-F1
#
_entry.id   AF-A0A258MH24-F1
#
_cell.length_a   1.000
_cell.length_b   1.000
_cell.length_c   1.000
_cell.angle_alpha   90.00
_cell.angle_beta   90.00
_cell.angle_gamma   90.00
#
_symmetry.space_group_name_H-M   'P 1'
#
loop_
_entity.id
_entity.type
_entity.pdbx_description
1 polymer ?
#
loop_
_entity_poly.entity_id
_entity_poly.type
_entity_poly.pdbx_seq_one_letter_code
_entity_poly.pdbx_strand_id
1 'polypeptide(L)' 'YIDNPKKLEYMLFPRLSAMSEVLWSPKASKDWNSFEKRLQTQFKRYDFWNWNHSNAVFDPAAKAVEKL' A
#
# COMPACT_ATOMS: atom_id res chain seq x y z
N TYR A 1 20.17 -5.81 -0.05
CA TYR A 1 20.13 -6.27 1.35
C TYR A 1 19.33 -5.28 2.19
N ILE A 2 18.54 -5.78 3.15
CA ILE A 2 17.77 -4.97 4.10
C ILE A 2 18.58 -4.90 5.40
N ASP A 3 19.11 -3.72 5.67
CA ASP A 3 20.07 -3.41 6.72
C ASP A 3 19.46 -2.61 7.88
N ASN A 4 18.30 -1.99 7.66
CA ASN A 4 17.64 -1.12 8.62
C ASN A 4 16.13 -1.42 8.68
N PRO A 5 15.52 -1.51 9.88
CA PRO A 5 14.06 -1.59 10.06
C PRO A 5 13.28 -0.54 9.26
N LYS A 6 13.77 0.70 9.15
CA LYS A 6 13.12 1.76 8.36
C LYS A 6 13.06 1.47 6.87
N LYS A 7 14.04 0.73 6.35
CA LYS A 7 14.08 0.29 4.95
C LYS A 7 13.17 -0.90 4.73
N LEU A 8 13.07 -1.79 5.73
CA LEU A 8 12.11 -2.89 5.74
C LEU A 8 10.67 -2.34 5.69
N GLU A 9 10.33 -1.40 6.57
CA GLU A 9 9.01 -0.76 6.61
C GLU A 9 8.65 -0.12 5.26
N TYR A 10 9.59 0.61 4.65
CA TYR A 10 9.38 1.27 3.35
C TYR A 10 9.14 0.26 2.23
N MET A 11 9.80 -0.91 2.30
CA MET A 11 9.59 -1.97 1.33
C MET A 11 8.28 -2.73 1.59
N LEU A 12 7.90 -2.97 2.84
CA LEU A 12 6.71 -3.75 3.16
C LEU A 12 5.43 -2.96 2.95
N PHE A 13 5.36 -1.71 3.42
CA PHE A 13 4.17 -0.89 3.32
C PHE A 13 4.23 0.00 2.07
N PRO A 14 3.18 0.02 1.23
CA PRO A 14 1.81 -0.49 1.44
C PRO A 14 1.52 -1.89 0.89
N ARG A 15 2.49 -2.55 0.25
CA ARG A 15 2.31 -3.82 -0.48
C ARG A 15 1.79 -4.96 0.40
N LEU A 16 2.24 -5.02 1.65
CA LEU A 16 1.79 -5.98 2.65
C LEU A 16 0.27 -5.87 2.89
N SER A 17 -0.26 -4.65 2.93
CA SER A 17 -1.68 -4.39 3.16
C SER A 17 -2.53 -4.83 1.96
N ALA A 18 -2.01 -4.67 0.74
CA ALA A 18 -2.65 -5.21 -0.47
C ALA A 18 -2.67 -6.75 -0.44
N MET A 19 -1.57 -7.39 -0.02
CA MET A 19 -1.49 -8.85 0.09
C MET A 19 -2.47 -9.39 1.14
N SER A 20 -2.57 -8.75 2.30
CA SER A 20 -3.52 -9.10 3.36
C SER A 20 -4.97 -8.97 2.89
N GLU A 21 -5.31 -7.94 2.12
CA GLU A 21 -6.66 -7.79 1.53
C GLU A 21 -6.97 -8.94 0.55
N VAL A 22 -6.00 -9.33 -0.29
CA VAL A 22 -6.17 -10.45 -1.23
C VAL A 22 -6.38 -11.78 -0.52
N LEU A 23 -5.68 -11.99 0.60
CA LEU A 23 -5.78 -13.23 1.38
C LEU A 23 -7.06 -13.29 2.23
N TRP A 24 -7.47 -12.17 2.83
CA TRP A 24 -8.59 -12.12 3.76
C TRP A 24 -9.95 -11.92 3.08
N SER A 25 -10.01 -11.17 1.97
CA SER A 25 -11.27 -10.85 1.29
C SER A 25 -11.68 -11.92 0.28
N PRO A 26 -12.96 -12.33 0.24
CA PRO A 26 -13.47 -13.24 -0.79
C PRO A 26 -13.34 -12.61 -2.18
N LYS A 27 -13.14 -13.44 -3.22
CA LYS A 27 -12.91 -12.96 -4.60
C LYS A 27 -13.98 -11.98 -5.10
N ALA A 28 -15.24 -12.17 -4.70
CA ALA A 28 -16.36 -11.32 -5.11
C ALA A 28 -16.31 -9.89 -4.53
N SER A 29 -15.57 -9.67 -3.44
CA SER A 29 -15.45 -8.35 -2.81
C SER A 29 -14.11 -7.67 -3.08
N LYS A 30 -13.31 -8.19 -4.02
CA LYS A 30 -12.04 -7.59 -4.42
C LYS A 30 -12.29 -6.50 -5.45
N ASP A 31 -12.49 -5.29 -4.96
CA ASP A 31 -12.67 -4.09 -5.78
C ASP A 31 -11.53 -3.09 -5.54
N TRP A 32 -10.83 -2.72 -6.61
CA TRP A 32 -9.66 -1.83 -6.54
C TRP A 32 -10.04 -0.41 -6.12
N ASN A 33 -11.15 0.13 -6.61
CA ASN A 33 -11.61 1.49 -6.28
C ASN A 33 -11.95 1.60 -4.78
N SER A 34 -12.55 0.55 -4.22
CA SER A 34 -12.89 0.42 -2.81
C SER A 34 -11.64 0.18 -1.96
N PHE A 35 -10.63 -0.50 -2.49
CA PHE A 35 -9.34 -0.68 -1.86
C PHE A 35 -8.54 0.64 -1.80
N GLU A 36 -8.46 1.41 -2.90
CA GLU A 36 -7.74 2.69 -2.94
C GLU A 36 -8.24 3.67 -1.85
N LYS A 37 -9.56 3.77 -1.68
CA LYS A 37 -10.18 4.59 -0.61
C LYS A 37 -9.80 4.12 0.80
N ARG A 38 -9.80 2.80 1.03
CA ARG A 38 -9.39 2.22 2.32
C ARG A 38 -7.89 2.38 2.54
N LEU A 39 -7.10 2.29 1.49
CA LEU A 39 -5.65 2.45 1.54
C LEU A 39 -5.27 3.87 1.95
N GLN A 40 -5.93 4.91 1.43
CA GLN A 40 -5.74 6.30 1.90
C GLN A 40 -5.97 6.44 3.42
N THR A 41 -6.93 5.69 3.98
CA THR A 41 -7.17 5.68 5.43
C THR A 41 -6.06 4.92 6.17
N GLN A 42 -5.51 3.86 5.59
CA GLN A 42 -4.36 3.15 6.17
C GLN A 42 -3.10 4.03 6.17
N PHE A 43 -2.85 4.81 5.12
CA PHE A 43 -1.77 5.80 5.09
C PHE A 43 -1.83 6.78 6.27
N LYS A 44 -3.02 7.35 6.56
CA LYS A 44 -3.20 8.21 7.75
C LYS A 44 -2.84 7.51 9.07
N ARG A 45 -3.06 6.19 9.18
CA ARG A 45 -2.69 5.42 10.38
C ARG A 45 -1.18 5.20 10.45
N TYR A 46 -0.54 4.92 9.32
CA TYR A 46 0.91 4.80 9.24
C TYR A 46 1.61 6.13 9.57
N ASP A 47 1.07 7.25 9.08
CA ASP A 47 1.52 8.60 9.45
C ASP A 47 1.37 8.84 10.96
N PHE A 48 0.23 8.46 11.55
CA PHE A 48 -0.01 8.59 12.99
C PHE A 48 0.97 7.75 13.83
N TRP A 49 1.34 6.56 13.35
CA TRP A 49 2.33 5.70 13.99
C TRP A 49 3.78 6.06 13.65
N ASN A 50 4.00 7.10 12.82
CA ASN A 50 5.32 7.53 12.37
C ASN A 50 6.13 6.40 11.72
N TRP A 51 5.46 5.52 10.97
CA TRP A 51 6.08 4.41 10.25
C TRP A 51 6.57 4.84 8.87
N ASN A 52 7.71 4.30 8.46
CA ASN A 52 8.33 4.69 7.20
C ASN A 52 7.70 3.89 6.05
N HIS A 53 6.72 4.47 5.35
CA HIS A 53 6.02 3.82 4.24
C HIS A 53 6.33 4.43 2.86
N SER A 54 6.15 3.64 1.80
CA SER A 54 6.34 4.12 0.43
C SER A 54 5.11 4.88 -0.11
N ASN A 55 5.34 6.10 -0.59
CA ASN A 55 4.34 6.94 -1.26
C ASN A 55 4.23 6.66 -2.78
N ALA A 56 4.93 5.65 -3.30
CA ALA A 56 4.98 5.36 -4.73
C ALA A 56 3.61 5.08 -5.38
N VAL A 57 2.62 4.65 -4.59
CA VAL A 57 1.24 4.43 -5.06
C VAL A 57 0.57 5.74 -5.51
N PHE A 58 0.96 6.88 -4.95
CA PHE A 58 0.42 8.20 -5.30
C PHE A 58 1.27 8.95 -6.32
N ASP A 59 2.40 8.37 -6.76
CA ASP A 59 3.25 8.99 -7.76
C ASP A 59 2.50 9.07 -9.10
N PRO A 60 2.34 10.26 -9.72
CA PRO A 60 1.70 10.40 -11.02
C PRO A 60 2.37 9.54 -12.11
N ALA A 61 3.66 9.20 -11.97
CA ALA A 61 4.35 8.28 -12.87
C ALA A 61 3.86 6.83 -12.74
N ALA A 62 3.47 6.38 -11.54
CA ALA A 62 2.97 5.02 -11.32
C ALA A 62 1.60 4.81 -12.00
N LYS A 63 0.75 5.84 -12.02
CA LYS A 63 -0.57 5.83 -12.68
C LYS A 63 -0.47 5.74 -14.20
N ALA A 64 0.67 6.13 -14.78
CA ALA A 64 0.90 6.08 -16.23
C ALA A 64 1.20 4.67 -16.74
N VAL A 65 1.79 3.80 -15.91
CA VAL A 65 2.18 2.42 -16.28
C VAL A 65 0.97 1.48 -16.36
N GLU A 66 -0.10 1.75 -15.60
CA GLU A 66 -1.34 0.94 -15.61
C GLU A 66 -2.19 1.12 -16.88
N LYS A 67 -1.90 2.16 -17.69
CA LYS A 67 -2.64 2.49 -18.92
C LYS A 67 -2.02 1.97 -20.22
N LEU A 68 -0.93 1.20 -20.14
CA LEU A 68 -0.27 0.55 -21.28
C LEU A 68 -0.58 -0.94 -21.29
#